data_AF-A0A3D4W786-F1
#
_entry.id   AF-A0A3D4W786-F1
#
_cell.length_a   1.000
_cell.length_b   1.000
_cell.length_c   1.000
_cell.angle_alpha   90.00
_cell.angle_beta   90.00
_cell.angle_gamma   90.00
#
_symmetry.space_group_name_H-M   'P 1'
#
loop_
_entity.id
_entity.type
_entity.pdbx_description
1 polymer ?
#
loop_
_entity_poly.entity_id
_entity_poly.type
_entity_poly.pdbx_seq_one_letter_code
_entity_poly.pdbx_strand_id
1 'polypeptide(L)'
;MNHTKFTPVEQAFSALSGVEKMSARIPYIITGDFPSLGLLTSLRFLEWVSGNPEGVISLPTGKTPEYFIKYTHHILGNWNREEIRQLLGRYGLGSLRKPDLRGLQFVQIDEFYPISPDQHNSFNNYVTEYYIRGFGLDPGRSLLINAEEIPLSGGRHYSEVFPGSAIDLSLRYREA
;
A
#
# COMPACT_ATOMS: atom_id res chain seq x y z
N MET A 1 17.02 26.49 7.85
CA MET A 1 15.92 25.58 7.42
C MET A 1 16.22 24.23 8.04
N ASN A 2 15.32 23.73 8.88
CA ASN A 2 15.58 22.55 9.70
C ASN A 2 15.86 21.33 8.84
N HIS A 3 16.99 20.69 9.11
CA HIS A 3 17.40 19.41 8.57
C HIS A 3 16.31 18.37 8.80
N THR A 4 15.61 17.94 7.76
CA THR A 4 14.83 16.70 7.81
C THR A 4 15.80 15.57 8.14
N LYS A 5 15.67 15.03 9.35
CA LYS A 5 16.41 13.84 9.76
C LYS A 5 15.74 12.64 9.12
N PHE A 6 16.41 12.09 8.11
CA PHE A 6 16.05 10.79 7.57
C PHE A 6 16.07 9.72 8.66
N THR A 7 15.14 8.77 8.57
CA THR A 7 15.15 7.56 9.40
C THR A 7 16.34 6.67 9.07
N PRO A 8 16.71 5.69 9.93
CA PRO A 8 17.76 4.73 9.62
C PRO A 8 17.66 4.09 8.22
N VAL A 9 16.45 3.66 7.82
CA VAL A 9 16.23 3.12 6.47
C VAL A 9 16.52 4.19 5.40
N GLU A 10 15.92 5.37 5.54
CA GLU A 10 16.09 6.49 4.59
C GLU A 10 17.57 6.92 4.48
N GLN A 11 18.33 6.92 5.58
CA GLN A 11 19.75 7.23 5.59
C GLN A 11 20.56 6.21 4.78
N ALA A 12 20.27 4.91 4.95
CA ALA A 12 20.94 3.86 4.21
C ALA A 12 20.72 3.99 2.70
N PHE A 13 19.49 4.27 2.26
CA PHE A 13 19.20 4.50 0.83
C PHE A 13 19.69 5.86 0.33
N SER A 14 19.67 6.91 1.15
CA SER A 14 20.26 8.21 0.79
C SER A 14 21.76 8.08 0.54
N ALA A 15 22.48 7.29 1.34
CA ALA A 15 23.90 7.01 1.12
C ALA A 15 24.14 6.27 -0.20
N LEU A 16 23.28 5.30 -0.54
CA LEU A 16 23.35 4.58 -1.82
C LEU A 16 23.02 5.45 -3.03
N SER A 17 22.21 6.50 -2.86
CA SER A 17 21.83 7.41 -3.94
C SER A 17 22.99 8.27 -4.47
N GLY A 18 24.05 8.46 -3.68
CA GLY A 18 25.19 9.32 -4.01
C GLY A 18 24.88 10.83 -4.00
N VAL A 19 23.68 11.25 -3.59
CA VAL A 19 23.30 12.66 -3.52
C VAL A 19 23.85 13.30 -2.25
N GLU A 20 24.91 14.10 -2.38
CA GLU A 20 25.54 14.78 -1.24
C GLU A 20 24.78 16.03 -0.75
N LYS A 21 24.14 16.75 -1.68
CA LYS A 21 23.39 17.98 -1.38
C LYS A 21 22.07 18.02 -2.13
N MET A 22 20.99 18.29 -1.40
CA MET A 22 19.65 18.46 -1.97
C MET A 22 19.39 19.95 -2.22
N SER A 23 19.03 20.30 -3.45
CA SER A 23 18.60 21.65 -3.82
C SER A 23 17.06 21.81 -3.79
N ALA A 24 16.34 20.69 -3.76
CA ALA A 24 14.88 20.68 -3.68
C ALA A 24 14.40 21.11 -2.29
N ARG A 25 13.20 21.72 -2.25
CA ARG A 25 12.54 22.11 -0.99
C ARG A 25 12.02 20.91 -0.20
N ILE A 26 11.66 19.85 -0.91
CA ILE A 26 11.17 18.60 -0.32
C ILE A 26 12.31 17.58 -0.42
N PRO A 27 12.65 16.86 0.66
CA PRO A 27 13.66 15.82 0.62
C PRO A 27 13.26 14.69 -0.32
N TYR A 28 14.24 14.08 -0.95
CA TYR A 28 14.03 12.97 -1.87
C TYR A 28 15.15 11.94 -1.72
N ILE A 29 14.86 10.71 -2.10
CA ILE A 29 15.84 9.62 -2.19
C ILE A 29 15.75 9.07 -3.61
N ILE A 30 16.88 9.04 -4.31
CA ILE A 30 16.95 8.48 -5.65
C ILE A 30 17.27 6.98 -5.52
N THR A 31 16.48 6.15 -6.21
CA THR A 31 16.73 4.71 -6.35
C THR A 31 17.04 4.38 -7.81
N GLY A 32 17.86 3.36 -8.06
CA GLY A 32 18.27 2.99 -9.41
C GLY A 32 17.18 2.37 -10.28
N ASP A 33 16.17 1.75 -9.66
CA ASP A 33 15.10 1.03 -10.35
C ASP A 33 13.85 0.83 -9.47
N PHE A 34 12.78 0.29 -10.06
CA PHE A 34 11.51 -0.01 -9.37
C PHE A 34 11.64 -1.07 -8.26
N PRO A 35 12.39 -2.18 -8.42
CA PRO A 35 12.68 -3.09 -7.31
C PRO A 35 13.30 -2.39 -6.09
N SER A 36 14.29 -1.53 -6.31
CA SER A 36 14.99 -0.80 -5.24
C SER A 36 14.04 0.16 -4.53
N LEU A 37 13.17 0.85 -5.29
CA LEU A 37 12.10 1.68 -4.71
C LEU A 37 11.12 0.85 -3.87
N GLY A 38 10.72 -0.33 -4.36
CA GLY A 38 9.85 -1.24 -3.62
C GLY A 38 10.49 -1.75 -2.32
N LEU A 39 11.78 -2.06 -2.35
CA LEU A 39 12.54 -2.48 -1.16
C LEU A 39 12.64 -1.35 -0.13
N LEU A 40 13.01 -0.13 -0.56
CA LEU A 40 13.03 1.07 0.29
C LEU A 40 11.66 1.25 0.96
N THR A 41 10.59 1.24 0.16
CA THR A 41 9.22 1.44 0.64
C THR A 41 8.81 0.37 1.64
N SER A 42 9.16 -0.90 1.38
CA SER A 42 8.87 -2.03 2.27
C SER A 42 9.58 -1.92 3.61
N LEU A 43 10.89 -1.65 3.60
CA LEU A 43 11.68 -1.48 4.82
C LEU A 43 11.22 -0.26 5.61
N ARG A 44 10.93 0.85 4.94
CA ARG A 44 10.45 2.07 5.58
C ARG A 44 9.06 1.87 6.18
N PHE A 45 8.17 1.15 5.51
CA PHE A 45 6.87 0.76 6.04
C PHE A 45 7.03 -0.06 7.34
N LEU A 46 7.86 -1.10 7.34
CA LEU A 46 8.09 -1.94 8.53
C LEU A 46 8.72 -1.15 9.69
N GLU A 47 9.66 -0.26 9.39
CA GLU A 47 10.22 0.67 10.37
C GLU A 47 9.12 1.59 10.95
N TRP A 48 8.26 2.16 10.11
CA TRP A 48 7.16 3.01 10.56
C TRP A 48 6.17 2.24 11.43
N VAL A 49 5.74 1.04 11.01
CA VAL A 49 4.79 0.23 11.77
C VAL A 49 5.35 -0.16 13.13
N SER A 50 6.66 -0.39 13.25
CA SER A 50 7.28 -0.70 14.54
C SER A 50 7.12 0.41 15.59
N GLY A 51 7.04 1.67 15.15
CA GLY A 51 6.74 2.82 16.00
C GLY A 51 5.25 3.18 16.07
N ASN A 52 4.42 2.57 15.22
CA ASN A 52 2.99 2.88 15.06
C ASN A 52 2.18 1.58 14.91
N PRO A 53 2.18 0.68 15.91
CA PRO A 53 1.53 -0.64 15.79
C PRO A 53 0.01 -0.54 15.57
N GLU A 54 -0.60 0.56 16.02
CA GLU A 54 -2.03 0.86 15.91
C GLU A 54 -2.31 1.98 14.89
N GLY A 55 -1.37 2.23 13.98
CA GLY A 55 -1.45 3.32 13.00
C GLY A 55 -2.53 3.11 11.95
N VAL A 56 -2.94 4.22 11.32
CA VAL A 56 -3.87 4.21 10.19
C VAL A 56 -3.07 4.21 8.89
N ILE A 57 -3.38 3.30 7.98
CA ILE A 57 -2.72 3.15 6.69
C ILE A 57 -3.71 3.14 5.54
N SER A 58 -3.24 3.60 4.39
CA SER A 58 -3.94 3.51 3.13
C SER A 58 -2.93 3.18 2.04
N LEU A 59 -3.10 2.04 1.38
CA LEU A 59 -2.12 1.50 0.44
C LEU A 59 -2.70 1.51 -0.99
N PRO A 60 -1.92 1.93 -2.01
CA PRO A 60 -2.40 2.03 -3.38
C PRO A 60 -2.61 0.66 -4.02
N THR A 61 -3.41 0.59 -5.08
CA THR A 61 -3.57 -0.62 -5.91
C THR A 61 -2.78 -0.51 -7.22
N GLY A 62 -2.81 -1.56 -8.04
CA GLY A 62 -2.21 -1.56 -9.38
C GLY A 62 -0.76 -2.06 -9.43
N LYS A 63 -0.02 -1.64 -10.47
CA LYS A 63 1.34 -2.15 -10.76
C LYS A 63 2.45 -1.47 -9.96
N THR A 64 2.29 -0.18 -9.65
CA THR A 64 3.30 0.60 -8.92
C THR A 64 3.69 -0.03 -7.56
N PRO A 65 2.75 -0.50 -6.72
CA PRO A 65 3.09 -1.11 -5.43
C PRO A 65 3.59 -2.56 -5.53
N GLU A 66 3.71 -3.16 -6.72
CA GLU A 66 3.99 -4.60 -6.88
C GLU A 66 5.26 -5.05 -6.14
N TYR A 67 6.37 -4.31 -6.31
CA TYR A 67 7.61 -4.64 -5.60
C TYR A 67 7.51 -4.38 -4.09
N PHE A 68 6.79 -3.33 -3.68
CA PHE A 68 6.53 -3.08 -2.26
C PHE A 68 5.77 -4.25 -1.61
N ILE A 69 4.72 -4.75 -2.26
CA ILE A 69 3.95 -5.91 -1.79
C ILE A 69 4.85 -7.14 -1.71
N LYS A 70 5.57 -7.45 -2.81
CA LYS A 70 6.45 -8.63 -2.90
C LYS A 70 7.51 -8.62 -1.81
N TYR A 71 8.23 -7.51 -1.61
CA TYR A 71 9.25 -7.42 -0.57
C TYR A 71 8.66 -7.50 0.83
N THR A 72 7.53 -6.81 1.09
CA THR A 72 6.90 -6.83 2.41
C THR A 72 6.44 -8.24 2.77
N HIS A 73 5.79 -8.94 1.83
CA HIS A 73 5.40 -10.33 2.01
C HIS A 73 6.61 -11.26 2.21
N HIS A 74 7.65 -11.13 1.38
CA HIS A 74 8.87 -11.93 1.50
C HIS A 74 9.55 -11.73 2.86
N ILE A 75 9.72 -10.49 3.31
CA ILE A 75 10.37 -10.15 4.57
C ILE A 75 9.55 -10.68 5.77
N LEU A 76 8.23 -10.45 5.79
CA LEU A 76 7.37 -10.92 6.89
C LEU A 76 7.27 -12.44 6.95
N GLY A 77 7.17 -13.11 5.80
CA GLY A 77 7.09 -14.56 5.69
C GLY A 77 8.40 -15.26 6.07
N ASN A 78 9.54 -14.61 5.83
CA ASN A 78 10.87 -15.18 6.06
C ASN A 78 11.64 -14.53 7.21
N TRP A 79 10.96 -13.83 8.13
CA TRP A 79 11.58 -12.98 9.17
C TRP A 79 12.72 -13.63 9.98
N ASN A 80 12.61 -14.94 10.24
CA ASN A 80 13.58 -15.68 11.04
C ASN A 80 14.75 -16.26 10.23
N ARG A 81 14.73 -16.12 8.89
CA ARG A 81 15.84 -16.56 8.05
C ARG A 81 17.01 -15.60 8.18
N GLU A 82 18.21 -16.16 8.19
CA GLU A 82 19.46 -15.41 8.33
C GLU A 82 19.62 -14.34 7.23
N GLU A 83 19.29 -14.69 5.99
CA GLU A 83 19.17 -13.79 4.83
C GLU A 83 18.39 -12.50 5.16
N ILE A 84 17.21 -12.64 5.77
CA ILE A 84 16.33 -11.49 6.05
C ILE A 84 16.87 -10.68 7.23
N ARG A 85 17.44 -11.33 8.23
CA ARG A 85 18.09 -10.64 9.35
C ARG A 85 19.28 -9.80 8.88
N GLN A 86 20.10 -10.33 7.97
CA GLN A 86 21.20 -9.60 7.35
C GLN A 86 20.70 -8.44 6.49
N LEU A 87 19.63 -8.64 5.72
CA LEU A 87 18.98 -7.58 4.95
C LEU A 87 18.51 -6.44 5.87
N LEU A 88 17.75 -6.76 6.93
CA LEU A 88 17.29 -5.78 7.92
C LEU A 88 18.47 -5.06 8.59
N GLY A 89 19.50 -5.79 8.99
CA GLY A 89 20.72 -5.23 9.57
C GLY A 89 21.41 -4.21 8.66
N ARG A 90 21.54 -4.52 7.36
CA ARG A 90 22.16 -3.63 6.36
C ARG A 90 21.45 -2.28 6.25
N TYR A 91 20.13 -2.25 6.45
CA TYR A 91 19.30 -1.05 6.31
C TYR A 91 18.86 -0.47 7.67
N GLY A 92 19.61 -0.73 8.74
CA GLY A 92 19.40 -0.08 10.04
C GLY A 92 18.29 -0.70 10.90
N LEU A 93 17.74 -1.85 10.51
CA LEU A 93 16.64 -2.54 11.20
C LEU A 93 17.07 -3.84 11.91
N GLY A 94 18.36 -4.03 12.18
CA GLY A 94 18.89 -5.28 12.75
C GLY A 94 18.34 -5.66 14.13
N SER A 95 17.89 -4.68 14.92
CA SER A 95 17.26 -4.89 16.23
C SER A 95 15.73 -4.93 16.18
N LEU A 96 15.14 -4.77 14.99
CA LEU A 96 13.70 -4.71 14.81
C LEU A 96 13.07 -6.09 15.10
N ARG A 97 12.08 -6.10 15.99
CA ARG A 97 11.24 -7.29 16.19
C ARG A 97 10.24 -7.39 15.05
N LYS A 98 9.82 -8.61 14.71
CA LYS A 98 8.76 -8.82 13.70
C LYS A 98 7.51 -8.03 14.12
N PRO A 99 7.04 -7.07 13.33
CA PRO A 99 5.82 -6.35 13.67
C PRO A 99 4.61 -7.27 13.51
N ASP A 100 3.64 -7.10 14.42
CA ASP A 100 2.30 -7.64 14.24
C ASP A 100 1.46 -6.56 13.57
N LEU A 101 0.94 -6.85 12.38
CA LEU A 101 0.23 -5.86 11.57
C LEU A 101 -1.28 -5.82 11.85
N ARG A 102 -1.80 -6.72 12.70
CA ARG A 102 -3.23 -6.78 13.06
C ARG A 102 -3.72 -5.55 13.82
N GLY A 103 -2.79 -4.79 14.43
CA GLY A 103 -3.10 -3.53 15.10
C GLY A 103 -3.43 -2.38 14.14
N LEU A 104 -3.02 -2.46 12.87
CA LEU A 104 -3.21 -1.38 11.92
C LEU A 104 -4.67 -1.22 11.51
N GLN A 105 -5.11 0.02 11.34
CA GLN A 105 -6.38 0.33 10.69
C GLN A 105 -6.15 0.59 9.20
N PHE A 106 -6.83 -0.17 8.34
CA PHE A 106 -6.72 -0.02 6.89
C PHE A 106 -7.88 0.83 6.34
N VAL A 107 -7.58 1.77 5.44
CA VAL A 107 -8.59 2.57 4.72
C VAL A 107 -8.33 2.45 3.22
N GLN A 108 -9.30 1.93 2.47
CA GLN A 108 -9.22 1.82 1.01
C GLN A 108 -9.29 3.22 0.36
N ILE A 109 -8.48 3.43 -0.70
CA ILE A 109 -8.36 4.73 -1.39
C ILE A 109 -9.54 4.95 -2.35
N ASP A 110 -9.81 3.96 -3.20
CA ASP A 110 -10.70 4.08 -4.34
C ASP A 110 -11.29 2.73 -4.75
N GLU A 111 -12.30 2.77 -5.61
CA GLU A 111 -12.96 1.61 -6.21
C GLU A 111 -13.65 2.01 -7.52
N PHE A 112 -13.82 1.05 -8.44
CA PHE A 112 -14.72 1.20 -9.59
C PHE A 112 -16.17 1.09 -9.14
N TYR A 113 -17.02 2.05 -9.50
CA TYR A 113 -18.43 2.00 -9.11
C TYR A 113 -19.39 2.00 -10.31
N PRO A 114 -20.38 1.09 -10.35
CA PRO A 114 -20.50 -0.10 -9.49
C PRO A 114 -19.61 -1.25 -10.00
N ILE A 115 -18.98 -1.98 -9.08
CA ILE A 115 -18.34 -3.27 -9.38
C ILE A 115 -18.60 -4.24 -8.23
N SER A 116 -18.86 -5.49 -8.54
CA SER A 116 -18.93 -6.53 -7.51
C SER A 116 -17.56 -6.69 -6.83
N PRO A 117 -17.49 -6.79 -5.49
CA PRO A 117 -16.23 -7.01 -4.77
C PRO A 117 -15.59 -8.36 -5.10
N ASP A 118 -16.34 -9.32 -5.68
CA ASP A 118 -15.81 -10.62 -6.09
C ASP A 118 -15.10 -10.56 -7.45
N GLN A 119 -15.26 -9.47 -8.22
CA GLN A 119 -14.56 -9.30 -9.49
C GLN A 119 -13.06 -9.08 -9.28
N HIS A 120 -12.24 -9.73 -10.09
CA HIS A 120 -10.77 -9.63 -10.00
C HIS A 120 -10.22 -8.21 -10.25
N ASN A 121 -10.98 -7.36 -10.95
CA ASN A 121 -10.63 -5.96 -11.19
C ASN A 121 -11.13 -5.00 -10.10
N SER A 122 -11.90 -5.50 -9.11
CA SER A 122 -12.28 -4.71 -7.95
C SER A 122 -11.05 -4.41 -7.11
N PHE A 123 -10.91 -3.15 -6.70
CA PHE A 123 -9.87 -2.75 -5.77
C PHE A 123 -10.13 -3.28 -4.36
N ASN A 124 -11.38 -3.52 -3.98
CA ASN A 124 -11.74 -4.26 -2.77
C ASN A 124 -11.17 -5.69 -2.81
N ASN A 125 -11.36 -6.41 -3.93
CA ASN A 125 -10.76 -7.74 -4.12
C ASN A 125 -9.24 -7.68 -3.98
N TYR A 126 -8.59 -6.77 -4.73
CA TYR A 126 -7.14 -6.59 -4.70
C TYR A 126 -6.63 -6.32 -3.28
N VAL A 127 -7.25 -5.36 -2.56
CA VAL A 127 -6.88 -5.01 -1.19
C VAL A 127 -7.05 -6.22 -0.27
N THR A 128 -8.16 -6.94 -0.38
CA THR A 128 -8.45 -8.11 0.44
C THR A 128 -7.39 -9.20 0.25
N GLU A 129 -7.03 -9.52 -0.98
CA GLU A 129 -6.04 -10.57 -1.27
C GLU A 129 -4.61 -10.14 -0.93
N TYR A 130 -4.16 -8.99 -1.41
CA TYR A 130 -2.74 -8.62 -1.34
C TYR A 130 -2.35 -7.91 -0.05
N TYR A 131 -3.26 -7.17 0.58
CA TYR A 131 -2.97 -6.43 1.81
C TYR A 131 -3.58 -7.10 3.02
N ILE A 132 -4.90 -7.31 3.06
CA ILE A 132 -5.55 -7.84 4.25
C ILE A 132 -5.04 -9.26 4.53
N ARG A 133 -5.20 -10.19 3.58
CA ARG A 133 -4.67 -11.55 3.70
C ARG A 133 -3.15 -11.57 3.52
N GLY A 134 -2.64 -10.90 2.49
CA GLY A 134 -1.23 -10.95 2.14
C GLY A 134 -0.26 -10.43 3.21
N PHE A 135 -0.66 -9.43 4.00
CA PHE A 135 0.14 -8.91 5.12
C PHE A 135 -0.35 -9.39 6.49
N GLY A 136 -1.52 -10.05 6.56
CA GLY A 136 -2.12 -10.48 7.82
C GLY A 136 -2.69 -9.33 8.64
N LEU A 137 -3.30 -8.35 7.98
CA LEU A 137 -4.06 -7.28 8.65
C LEU A 137 -5.37 -7.85 9.20
N ASP A 138 -5.97 -7.15 10.17
CA ASP A 138 -7.28 -7.52 10.71
C ASP A 138 -8.40 -6.99 9.79
N PRO A 139 -9.21 -7.87 9.18
CA PRO A 139 -10.37 -7.45 8.39
C PRO A 139 -11.36 -6.60 9.20
N GLY A 140 -11.51 -6.86 10.51
CA GLY A 140 -12.38 -6.11 11.40
C GLY A 140 -11.91 -4.67 11.67
N ARG A 141 -10.67 -4.34 11.28
CA ARG A 141 -10.08 -3.00 11.38
C ARG A 141 -9.89 -2.35 10.01
N SER A 142 -10.62 -2.84 9.01
CA SER A 142 -10.53 -2.36 7.64
C SER A 142 -11.80 -1.61 7.24
N LEU A 143 -11.63 -0.43 6.65
CA LEU A 143 -12.69 0.32 5.98
C LEU A 143 -12.53 0.13 4.47
N LEU A 144 -13.33 -0.78 3.92
CA LEU A 144 -13.30 -1.15 2.51
C LEU A 144 -14.50 -0.55 1.78
N ILE A 145 -14.32 -0.25 0.50
CA ILE A 145 -15.41 0.24 -0.36
C ILE A 145 -16.05 -1.00 -0.99
N ASN A 146 -17.26 -1.36 -0.55
CA ASN A 146 -18.02 -2.49 -1.07
C ASN A 146 -19.30 -2.00 -1.75
N ALA A 147 -19.39 -2.10 -3.08
CA ALA A 147 -20.55 -1.62 -3.82
C ALA A 147 -21.86 -2.33 -3.45
N GLU A 148 -21.80 -3.58 -2.97
CA GLU A 148 -22.97 -4.34 -2.49
C GLU A 148 -23.60 -3.73 -1.23
N GLU A 149 -22.82 -2.96 -0.46
CA GLU A 149 -23.24 -2.39 0.82
C GLU A 149 -23.58 -0.89 0.72
N ILE A 150 -23.34 -0.25 -0.42
CA ILE A 150 -23.63 1.18 -0.61
C ILE A 150 -25.14 1.37 -0.81
N PRO A 151 -25.82 2.06 0.12
CA PRO A 151 -27.27 2.25 0.01
C PRO A 151 -27.62 3.19 -1.14
N LEU A 152 -28.63 2.82 -1.93
CA LEU A 152 -29.18 3.66 -2.99
C LEU A 152 -30.64 4.02 -2.71
N SER A 153 -31.12 5.04 -3.43
CA SER A 153 -32.48 5.56 -3.31
C SER A 153 -33.52 4.44 -3.42
N GLY A 154 -34.44 4.39 -2.45
CA GLY A 154 -35.49 3.38 -2.39
C GLY A 154 -34.99 1.97 -2.04
N GLY A 155 -33.77 1.83 -1.52
CA GLY A 155 -33.18 0.52 -1.18
C GLY A 155 -32.84 -0.32 -2.41
N ARG A 156 -32.72 0.31 -3.59
CA ARG A 156 -32.40 -0.38 -4.83
C ARG A 156 -30.97 -0.91 -4.81
N HIS A 157 -30.76 -2.03 -5.47
CA HIS A 157 -29.43 -2.53 -5.76
C HIS A 157 -28.82 -1.77 -6.96
N TYR A 158 -27.49 -1.64 -7.02
CA TYR A 158 -26.85 -0.93 -8.13
C TYR A 158 -27.14 -1.58 -9.49
N SER A 159 -27.40 -2.90 -9.54
CA SER A 159 -27.77 -3.60 -10.78
C SER A 159 -29.15 -3.20 -11.32
N GLU A 160 -30.03 -2.64 -10.49
CA GLU A 160 -31.31 -2.07 -10.92
C GLU A 160 -31.14 -0.67 -11.50
N VAL A 161 -30.14 0.08 -11.02
CA VAL A 161 -29.81 1.44 -11.49
C VAL A 161 -28.95 1.40 -12.76
N PHE A 162 -28.03 0.44 -12.83
CA PHE A 162 -27.11 0.22 -13.95
C PHE A 162 -27.31 -1.17 -14.57
N PRO A 163 -28.46 -1.42 -15.22
CA PRO A 163 -28.80 -2.74 -15.73
C PRO A 163 -27.80 -3.21 -16.79
N GLY A 164 -27.35 -4.46 -16.65
CA GLY A 164 -26.41 -5.09 -17.57
C GLY A 164 -24.99 -4.51 -17.54
N SER A 165 -24.68 -3.62 -16.58
CA SER A 165 -23.38 -2.92 -16.48
C SER A 165 -22.93 -2.28 -17.79
N ALA A 166 -23.89 -1.85 -18.62
CA ALA A 166 -23.62 -1.27 -19.92
C ALA A 166 -23.03 0.13 -19.76
N ILE A 167 -21.83 0.34 -20.32
CA ILE A 167 -21.16 1.63 -20.31
C ILE A 167 -21.52 2.38 -21.60
N ASP A 168 -22.25 3.49 -21.49
CA ASP A 168 -22.53 4.38 -22.63
C ASP A 168 -21.29 5.24 -22.95
N LEU A 169 -20.43 4.74 -23.84
CA LEU A 169 -19.25 5.48 -24.30
C LEU A 169 -19.59 6.71 -25.16
N SER A 170 -20.83 6.85 -25.64
CA SER A 170 -21.23 8.02 -26.44
C SER A 170 -21.27 9.31 -25.59
N LEU A 171 -21.39 9.20 -24.26
CA LEU A 171 -21.31 10.32 -23.32
C LEU A 171 -19.98 11.09 -23.41
N ARG A 172 -18.92 10.49 -23.96
CA ARG A 172 -17.64 11.17 -24.18
C ARG A 172 -17.69 12.19 -25.32
N TYR A 173 -18.69 12.10 -26.19
CA TYR A 173 -18.76 12.86 -27.44
C TYR A 173 -20.09 13.61 -27.64
N ARG A 174 -21.14 13.28 -26.88
CA ARG A 174 -22.39 14.05 -26.92
C ARG A 174 -22.13 15.44 -26.34
N GLU A 175 -22.48 16.48 -27.10
CA GLU A 175 -22.62 17.83 -26.56
C GLU A 175 -23.78 17.84 -25.55
N ALA A 176 -23.59 18.57 -24.46
CA ALA A 176 -24.53 18.68 -23.35
C ALA A 176 -25.74 19.57 -23.68
#